data_AF-A0A8S9MCM2-F1
#
_entry.id   AF-A0A8S9MCM2-F1
#
_cell.length_a   1.000
_cell.length_b   1.000
_cell.length_c   1.000
_cell.angle_alpha   90.00
_cell.angle_beta   90.00
_cell.angle_gamma   90.00
#
_symmetry.space_group_name_H-M   'P 1'
#
loop_
_entity.id
_entity.type
_entity.pdbx_description
1 polymer ?
#
loop_
_entity_poly.entity_id
_entity_poly.type
_entity_poly.pdbx_seq_one_letter_code
_entity_poly.pdbx_strand_id
1 'polypeptide(L)' 'MRFRGTTDAGEFIFAPYCFREACYIIYFDPRRNSNREVFFERDMSEFRRRCGLRSEMFTMEVFPSHIESLFSL' A
#
# COMPACT_ATOMS: atom_id res chain seq x y z
N MET A 1 -9.66 6.14 -0.12
CA MET A 1 -8.89 5.43 -1.16
C MET A 1 -8.46 6.42 -2.23
N ARG A 2 -7.25 6.28 -2.80
CA ARG A 2 -6.76 7.07 -3.95
C ARG A 2 -6.14 6.12 -4.97
N PHE A 3 -6.33 6.43 -6.25
CA PHE A 3 -5.61 5.75 -7.33
C PHE A 3 -4.11 5.98 -7.19
N ARG A 4 -3.32 4.91 -7.32
CA ARG A 4 -1.86 4.94 -7.17
C ARG A 4 -1.12 4.58 -8.44
N GLY A 5 -1.79 3.95 -9.41
CA GLY A 5 -1.18 3.57 -10.68
C GLY A 5 -1.74 2.26 -11.21
N THR A 6 -1.02 1.69 -12.16
CA THR A 6 -1.34 0.42 -12.82
C THR A 6 -0.26 -0.62 -12.53
N THR A 7 -0.64 -1.90 -12.46
CA THR A 7 0.31 -3.02 -12.56
C THR A 7 0.66 -3.31 -14.02
N ASP A 8 1.71 -4.10 -14.28
CA ASP A 8 2.05 -4.56 -15.63
C ASP A 8 0.95 -5.44 -16.26
N ALA A 9 0.12 -6.06 -15.42
CA ALA A 9 -1.06 -6.81 -15.84
C ALA A 9 -2.26 -5.91 -16.23
N GLY A 10 -2.15 -4.59 -16.03
CA GLY A 10 -3.21 -3.63 -16.32
C GLY A 10 -4.23 -3.46 -15.21
N GLU A 11 -3.94 -3.88 -13.97
CA GLU A 11 -4.82 -3.67 -12.83
C GLU A 11 -4.65 -2.26 -12.27
N PHE A 12 -5.75 -1.59 -11.90
CA PHE A 12 -5.71 -0.31 -11.18
C PHE A 12 -5.50 -0.53 -9.70
N ILE A 13 -4.49 0.15 -9.14
CA ILE A 13 -4.13 0.08 -7.73
C ILE A 13 -4.80 1.24 -6.99
N PHE A 14 -5.57 0.92 -5.96
CA PHE A 14 -6.13 1.89 -5.03
C PHE A 14 -5.58 1.62 -3.63
N ALA A 15 -5.04 2.66 -3.01
CA ALA A 15 -4.52 2.59 -1.65
C ALA A 15 -4.94 3.84 -0.85
N PRO A 16 -4.99 3.79 0.49
CA PRO A 16 -5.23 4.97 1.28
C PRO A 16 -4.14 6.03 1.07
N TYR A 17 -4.51 7.30 1.27
CA TYR A 17 -3.56 8.42 1.19
C TYR A 17 -2.57 8.39 2.36
N CYS A 18 -3.09 8.17 3.56
CA CYS A 18 -2.34 7.96 4.79
C CYS A 18 -2.53 6.54 5.27
N PHE A 19 -1.43 5.87 5.62
CA PHE A 19 -1.44 4.52 6.16
C PHE A 19 -1.60 4.59 7.67
N ARG A 20 -2.50 3.73 8.19
CA ARG A 20 -2.50 3.32 9.59
C ARG A 20 -1.69 2.01 9.70
N GLU A 21 -1.57 1.46 10.89
CA GLU A 21 -0.88 0.17 11.15
C GLU A 21 -1.40 -0.98 10.29
N ALA A 22 -2.69 -0.91 9.96
CA ALA A 22 -3.33 -1.79 9.01
C ALA A 22 -4.10 -1.01 7.94
N CYS A 23 -4.09 -1.52 6.71
CA CYS A 23 -4.87 -0.98 5.61
C CYS A 23 -5.15 -2.05 4.53
N TYR A 24 -6.10 -1.76 3.64
CA TYR A 24 -6.30 -2.56 2.44
C TYR A 24 -5.72 -1.85 1.22
N ILE A 25 -5.11 -2.62 0.33
CA ILE A 25 -4.79 -2.22 -1.04
C ILE A 25 -5.72 -2.99 -1.97
N ILE A 26 -6.40 -2.26 -2.86
CA ILE A 26 -7.33 -2.85 -3.82
C ILE A 26 -6.67 -2.85 -5.19
N TYR A 27 -6.66 -4.01 -5.85
CA TYR A 27 -6.28 -4.17 -7.24
C TYR A 27 -7.53 -4.46 -8.04
N PHE A 28 -7.90 -3.58 -8.95
CA PHE A 28 -9.08 -3.72 -9.80
C PHE A 28 -8.65 -4.09 -11.22
N ASP A 29 -9.14 -5.23 -11.73
CA ASP A 29 -8.98 -5.64 -13.11
C ASP A 29 -10.21 -5.19 -13.91
N PRO A 30 -10.11 -4.14 -14.74
CA PRO A 30 -11.25 -3.67 -15.54
C PRO A 30 -11.67 -4.68 -16.63
N ARG A 31 -10.76 -5.57 -17.07
CA ARG A 31 -11.06 -6.56 -18.12
C ARG A 31 -11.91 -7.69 -17.57
N ARG A 32 -11.67 -8.07 -16.31
CA ARG A 32 -12.44 -9.09 -15.59
C ARG A 32 -13.61 -8.52 -14.80
N ASN A 33 -13.67 -7.18 -14.68
CA ASN A 33 -14.62 -6.47 -13.82
C ASN A 33 -14.63 -7.03 -12.39
N SER A 34 -13.44 -7.29 -11.86
CA SER A 34 -13.24 -7.91 -10.56
C SER A 34 -12.16 -7.19 -9.79
N ASN A 35 -12.23 -7.22 -8.47
CA ASN A 35 -11.15 -6.74 -7.61
C ASN A 35 -10.55 -7.89 -6.81
N ARG A 36 -9.30 -7.70 -6.40
CA ARG A 36 -8.69 -8.44 -5.28
C ARG A 36 -8.24 -7.44 -4.24
N GLU A 37 -8.44 -7.80 -2.98
CA GLU A 37 -8.08 -6.98 -1.83
C GLU A 37 -6.91 -7.63 -1.10
N VAL A 38 -5.90 -6.84 -0.80
CA VAL A 38 -4.74 -7.27 -0.02
C VAL A 38 -4.77 -6.51 1.29
N PHE A 39 -4.92 -7.24 2.39
CA PHE A 39 -4.75 -6.68 3.72
C PHE A 39 -3.25 -6.52 3.99
N PHE A 40 -2.88 -5.30 4.32
CA PHE A 40 -1.53 -4.92 4.69
C PHE A 40 -1.54 -4.48 6.15
N GLU A 41 -0.96 -5.31 7.00
CA GLU A 41 -0.69 -5.01 8.39
C GLU A 41 0.81 -5.04 8.58
N ARG A 42 1.37 -3.93 9.06
CA ARG A 42 2.76 -3.88 9.50
C ARG A 42 2.83 -3.28 10.88
N ASP A 43 3.61 -3.93 11.73
CA ASP A 43 4.11 -3.28 12.93
C ASP A 43 5.11 -2.20 12.52
N MET A 44 4.59 -0.98 12.34
CA MET A 44 5.40 0.18 12.02
C MET A 44 6.00 0.82 13.28
N SER A 45 5.83 0.23 14.47
CA SER A 45 6.33 0.79 15.73
C SER A 45 7.85 0.96 15.72
N GLU A 46 8.59 -0.02 15.20
CA GLU A 46 10.05 0.03 15.13
C GLU A 46 10.52 1.10 14.14
N PHE A 47 9.93 1.15 12.94
CA PHE A 47 10.24 2.17 11.93
C PHE A 47 9.94 3.58 12.47
N ARG A 48 8.78 3.77 13.11
CA ARG A 48 8.41 5.03 13.75
C ARG A 48 9.39 5.44 14.84
N ARG A 49 9.82 4.49 15.68
CA ARG A 49 10.81 4.73 16.74
C ARG A 49 12.16 5.18 16.15
N ARG A 50 12.63 4.52 15.09
CA ARG A 50 13.90 4.87 14.41
C ARG A 50 13.83 6.22 13.68
N CYS A 51 12.67 6.56 13.11
CA CYS A 51 12.48 7.80 12.34
C CYS A 51 11.92 8.97 13.15
N GLY A 52 11.67 8.81 14.46
CA GLY A 52 11.10 9.87 15.31
C GLY A 52 9.66 10.25 14.96
N LEU A 53 8.93 9.38 14.26
CA LEU A 53 7.55 9.64 13.83
C LEU A 53 6.59 9.46 15.00
N ARG A 54 5.93 10.54 15.41
CA ARG A 54 4.94 10.55 16.50
C ARG A 54 3.50 10.21 16.06
N SER A 55 3.22 10.29 14.77
CA SER A 55 1.87 10.10 14.22
C SER A 55 1.63 8.65 13.84
N GLU A 56 0.46 8.13 14.21
CA GLU A 56 -0.02 6.83 13.74
C GLU A 56 -0.34 6.83 12.24
N MET A 57 -0.65 8.01 11.69
CA MET A 57 -0.80 8.21 10.25
C MET A 57 0.52 8.66 9.63
N PHE A 58 0.95 7.96 8.57
CA PHE A 58 2.08 8.38 7.75
C PHE A 58 1.70 8.33 6.27
N THR A 59 2.28 9.22 5.49
CA THR A 59 2.20 9.20 4.03
C THR A 59 3.24 8.22 3.51
N MET A 60 2.80 7.11 2.95
CA MET A 60 3.67 6.19 2.21
C MET A 60 3.27 6.27 0.74
N GLU A 61 4.27 6.48 -0.12
CA GLU A 61 4.05 6.37 -1.55
C GLU A 61 4.06 4.89 -1.92
N VAL A 62 2.91 4.42 -2.41
CA VAL A 62 2.78 3.07 -2.94
C VAL A 62 3.21 3.13 -4.39
N PHE A 63 4.49 2.88 -4.63
CA PHE A 63 4.96 2.66 -5.99
C PHE A 63 4.70 1.19 -6.36
N PRO A 64 4.07 0.92 -7.51
CA PRO A 64 3.78 -0.45 -7.96
C PRO A 64 5.01 -1.36 -7.96
N SER A 65 6.19 -0.81 -8.29
CA SER A 65 7.48 -1.52 -8.33
C SER A 65 8.22 -1.63 -6.99
N HIS A 66 7.94 -0.74 -6.02
CA HIS A 66 8.66 -0.75 -4.73
C HIS A 66 7.95 -1.52 -3.62
N ILE A 67 6.69 -1.93 -3.84
CA ILE A 67 6.03 -2.88 -2.95
C ILE A 67 6.93 -4.12 -2.81
N GLU A 68 7.41 -4.70 -3.90
CA GLU A 68 8.29 -5.87 -3.89
C GLU A 68 9.64 -5.62 -3.20
N SER A 69 10.26 -4.45 -3.41
CA SER A 69 11.56 -4.11 -2.81
C SER A 69 11.50 -3.93 -1.29
N LEU A 70 10.33 -3.65 -0.70
CA LEU A 70 10.13 -3.63 0.75
C LEU A 70 9.90 -5.02 1.34
N PHE A 71 9.80 -6.07 0.51
CA PHE A 71 9.56 -7.46 0.91
C PHE A 71 10.80 -8.35 0.77
N SER A 72 11.96 -7.81 0.42
CA SER A 72 13.23 -8.55 0.49
C SER A 72 13.85 -8.39 1.89
N LEU A 73 13.64 -9.40 2.74
CA LEU A 73 14.44 -9.70 3.92
C LEU A 73 14.83 -11.18 3.87
#